data_AF-A0A2E7ZUN0-F1
#
_entry.id   AF-A0A2E7ZUN0-F1
#
_cell.length_a   1.000
_cell.length_b   1.000
_cell.length_c   1.000
_cell.angle_alpha   90.00
_cell.angle_beta   90.00
_cell.angle_gamma   90.00
#
_symmetry.space_group_name_H-M   'P 1'
#
loop_
_entity.id
_entity.type
_entity.pdbx_description
1 polymer ?
#
loop_
_entity_poly.entity_id
_entity_poly.type
_entity_poly.pdbx_seq_one_letter_code
_entity_poly.pdbx_strand_id
1 'polypeptide(L)'
;MPVILIEKDPFVAAFDDLSGSTESSQVNVRRPLFGIAPKPGTFAYLSMVTSKGEKVALYNSSAPGVSGQGRAHENHNFILQSVQYARQERVQIQQTFGDFYTFFFGENPSTVSVSGILCNTTDFNWKNEFLRNYDEYMRGTKCVETRTRVYFGFDDVVVEGYVLSVSVPYQSEAPYLVPFSFNMLVTNYTDLSQTMSSSYVTALEDTRTNSAKTHVEYLTGAAAESDLVDFNRLRGSWGMLDAGKAPGDVLLDASPAVGVSGLNNKEKLYLTPSEAMVKIDVDSQVQQKGVDRTTALLARTKDSSSSFPLSGRSDALASVESSINQKVAFGAAVIKDQPALP
;
A
#
# COMPACT_ATOMS: atom_id res chain seq x y z
N MET A 1 -26.98 5.07 20.79
CA MET A 1 -25.75 5.68 20.24
C MET A 1 -25.63 7.08 20.81
N PRO A 2 -24.53 7.47 21.45
CA PRO A 2 -24.35 8.83 21.95
C PRO A 2 -24.23 9.78 20.77
N VAL A 3 -25.09 10.80 20.72
CA VAL A 3 -25.01 11.91 19.77
C VAL A 3 -24.09 12.94 20.41
N ILE A 4 -22.89 13.12 19.85
CA ILE A 4 -21.96 14.16 20.27
C ILE A 4 -22.33 15.42 19.49
N LEU A 5 -22.92 16.40 20.17
CA LEU A 5 -23.18 17.73 19.62
C LEU A 5 -21.95 18.60 19.81
N ILE A 6 -21.39 19.12 18.72
CA ILE A 6 -20.29 20.09 18.75
C ILE A 6 -20.93 21.48 18.82
N GLU A 7 -21.08 22.05 20.02
CA GLU A 7 -21.81 23.30 20.25
C GLU A 7 -20.97 24.57 19.97
N LYS A 8 -19.64 24.46 19.97
CA LYS A 8 -18.72 25.49 19.48
C LYS A 8 -17.51 24.81 18.86
N ASP A 9 -17.13 25.25 17.67
CA ASP A 9 -15.93 24.77 17.01
C ASP A 9 -14.69 25.21 17.81
N PRO A 10 -13.99 24.29 18.51
CA PRO A 10 -12.83 24.65 19.33
C PRO A 10 -11.67 25.18 18.49
N PHE A 11 -11.67 24.97 17.16
CA PHE A 11 -10.64 25.47 16.27
C PHE A 11 -10.73 26.97 16.03
N VAL A 12 -11.92 27.58 16.15
CA VAL A 12 -12.09 29.04 15.98
C VAL A 12 -11.38 29.78 17.12
N ALA A 13 -11.52 29.31 18.36
CA ALA A 13 -10.81 29.88 19.50
C ALA A 13 -9.28 29.67 19.40
N ALA A 14 -8.85 28.53 18.88
CA ALA A 14 -7.42 28.25 18.69
C ALA A 14 -6.76 29.10 17.60
N PHE A 15 -7.52 29.51 16.57
CA PHE A 15 -7.02 30.39 15.50
C PHE A 15 -6.75 31.82 15.97
N ASP A 16 -7.57 32.35 16.89
CA ASP A 16 -7.36 33.67 17.46
C ASP A 16 -6.06 33.74 18.28
N ASP A 17 -5.75 32.68 19.04
CA ASP A 17 -4.52 32.56 19.83
C ASP A 17 -3.25 32.40 18.96
N LEU A 18 -3.35 31.77 17.79
CA LEU A 18 -2.20 31.61 16.87
C LEU A 18 -1.77 32.91 16.18
N SER A 19 -2.61 33.94 16.17
CA SER A 19 -2.31 35.21 15.48
C SER A 19 -1.28 36.10 16.20
N GLY A 20 -0.96 35.80 17.47
CA GLY A 20 -0.14 36.65 18.33
C GLY A 20 1.34 36.24 18.52
N SER A 21 1.74 35.01 18.19
CA SER A 21 3.09 34.52 18.49
C SER A 21 3.96 34.38 17.24
N THR A 22 4.60 35.47 16.84
CA THR A 22 5.67 35.51 15.81
C THR A 22 7.00 34.96 16.36
N GLU A 23 6.98 33.91 17.18
CA GLU A 23 8.20 33.18 17.50
C GLU A 23 8.36 32.09 16.45
N SER A 24 9.25 32.37 15.49
CA SER A 24 9.72 31.42 14.49
C SER A 24 10.48 30.29 15.18
N SER A 25 9.75 29.40 15.84
CA SER A 25 10.28 28.14 16.32
C SER A 25 10.79 27.41 15.07
N GLN A 26 12.11 27.31 14.97
CA GLN A 26 12.82 26.59 13.93
C GLN A 26 12.58 25.09 14.14
N VAL A 27 11.35 24.65 13.88
CA VAL A 27 10.91 23.27 13.98
C VAL A 27 11.52 22.50 12.83
N ASN A 28 12.75 22.00 13.04
CA ASN A 28 13.35 20.81 12.43
C ASN A 28 12.90 20.49 10.99
N VAL A 29 12.92 21.48 10.10
CA VAL A 29 12.59 21.25 8.69
C VAL A 29 13.77 20.52 8.06
N ARG A 30 13.65 19.20 7.94
CA ARG A 30 14.65 18.37 7.27
C ARG A 30 14.63 18.66 5.79
N ARG A 31 15.58 19.45 5.32
CA ARG A 31 15.88 19.59 3.90
C ARG A 31 16.81 18.45 3.48
N PRO A 32 16.66 17.88 2.28
CA PRO A 32 17.65 16.96 1.75
C PRO A 32 18.98 17.71 1.56
N LEU A 33 19.96 17.40 2.42
CA LEU A 33 21.31 18.00 2.37
C LEU A 33 22.23 17.32 1.34
N PHE A 34 21.80 16.17 0.81
CA PHE A 34 22.53 15.37 -0.17
C PHE A 34 21.67 15.18 -1.43
N GLY A 35 22.34 14.82 -2.54
CA GLY A 35 21.67 14.55 -3.82
C GLY A 35 20.60 13.46 -3.69
N ILE A 36 19.62 13.49 -4.60
CA ILE A 36 18.57 12.49 -4.68
C ILE A 36 19.20 11.19 -5.20
N ALA A 37 19.34 10.19 -4.32
CA ALA A 37 19.73 8.85 -4.73
C ALA A 37 18.47 8.12 -5.22
N PRO A 38 18.44 7.62 -6.48
CA PRO A 38 17.33 6.80 -6.93
C PRO A 38 17.28 5.51 -6.10
N LYS A 39 16.07 5.12 -5.72
CA LYS A 39 15.83 3.85 -5.03
C LYS A 39 16.27 2.68 -5.93
N PRO A 40 16.88 1.60 -5.39
CA PRO A 40 17.12 0.39 -6.19
C PRO A 40 15.81 -0.07 -6.84
N GLY A 41 15.90 -0.53 -8.08
CA GLY A 41 14.73 -0.97 -8.83
C GLY A 41 14.06 -2.15 -8.12
N THR A 42 12.81 -1.95 -7.70
CA THR A 42 11.98 -3.00 -7.12
C THR A 42 10.95 -3.46 -8.15
N PHE A 43 10.76 -4.76 -8.26
CA PHE A 43 9.77 -5.36 -9.16
C PHE A 43 8.47 -5.63 -8.42
N ALA A 44 7.35 -5.42 -9.10
CA ALA A 44 6.05 -5.81 -8.57
C ALA A 44 5.89 -7.34 -8.64
N TYR A 45 5.12 -7.88 -7.71
CA TYR A 45 4.82 -9.31 -7.68
C TYR A 45 3.44 -9.59 -7.11
N LEU A 46 2.87 -10.71 -7.56
CA LEU A 46 1.67 -11.30 -6.99
C LEU A 46 2.03 -12.64 -6.38
N SER A 47 1.61 -12.85 -5.14
CA SER A 47 1.71 -14.14 -4.46
C SER A 47 0.38 -14.49 -3.81
N MET A 48 0.17 -15.76 -3.53
CA MET A 48 -1.02 -16.23 -2.84
C MET A 48 -0.62 -17.09 -1.66
N VAL A 49 -1.25 -16.83 -0.52
CA VAL A 49 -1.00 -17.57 0.72
C VAL A 49 -2.32 -18.08 1.26
N THR A 50 -2.34 -19.36 1.64
CA THR A 50 -3.48 -19.98 2.30
C THR A 50 -3.60 -19.49 3.75
N SER A 51 -4.76 -19.69 4.36
CA SER A 51 -4.97 -19.46 5.81
C SER A 51 -4.00 -20.24 6.71
N LYS A 52 -3.33 -21.28 6.19
CA LYS A 52 -2.30 -22.05 6.90
C LYS A 52 -0.90 -21.44 6.79
N GLY A 53 -0.73 -20.39 5.98
CA GLY A 53 0.59 -19.81 5.67
C GLY A 53 1.33 -20.50 4.53
N GLU A 54 0.74 -21.51 3.88
CA GLU A 54 1.36 -22.18 2.73
C GLU A 54 1.20 -21.32 1.46
N LYS A 55 2.30 -21.11 0.73
CA LYS A 55 2.30 -20.39 -0.54
C LYS A 55 1.71 -21.26 -1.66
N VAL A 56 0.73 -20.74 -2.39
CA VAL A 56 0.12 -21.42 -3.54
C VAL A 56 0.98 -21.18 -4.78
N ALA A 57 1.23 -22.23 -5.56
CA ALA A 57 1.98 -22.11 -6.81
C ALA A 57 1.07 -21.64 -7.95
N LEU A 58 1.43 -20.52 -8.58
CA LEU A 58 0.74 -19.92 -9.71
C LEU A 58 1.42 -20.33 -11.03
N TYR A 59 0.69 -20.28 -12.15
CA TYR A 59 1.30 -20.45 -13.47
C TYR A 59 2.22 -19.27 -13.79
N ASN A 60 3.45 -19.57 -14.16
CA ASN A 60 4.49 -18.61 -14.51
C ASN A 60 5.47 -19.28 -15.50
N SER A 61 5.40 -18.92 -16.78
CA SER A 61 6.31 -19.46 -17.82
C SER A 61 7.76 -18.99 -17.68
N SER A 62 7.98 -17.83 -17.04
CA SER A 62 9.31 -17.23 -16.89
C SER A 62 10.09 -17.81 -15.71
N ALA A 63 9.44 -18.57 -14.82
CA ALA A 63 10.12 -19.20 -13.71
C ALA A 63 10.83 -20.50 -14.14
N PRO A 64 12.10 -20.71 -13.74
CA PRO A 64 12.72 -22.03 -13.79
C PRO A 64 11.94 -22.92 -12.81
N GLY A 65 10.93 -23.62 -13.31
CA GLY A 65 9.81 -24.08 -12.50
C GLY A 65 10.21 -24.90 -11.27
N VAL A 66 9.46 -24.75 -10.18
CA VAL A 66 9.62 -25.52 -8.92
C VAL A 66 9.47 -27.04 -9.13
N SER A 67 8.96 -27.45 -10.30
CA SER A 67 8.84 -28.84 -10.77
C SER A 67 9.07 -29.01 -12.28
N GLY A 68 9.70 -28.03 -12.94
CA GLY A 68 9.82 -28.00 -14.41
C GLY A 68 8.50 -27.75 -15.16
N GLN A 69 7.40 -27.44 -14.46
CA GLN A 69 6.06 -27.25 -15.07
C GLN A 69 5.64 -25.78 -15.25
N GLY A 70 6.57 -24.82 -15.18
CA GLY A 70 6.23 -23.40 -15.31
C GLY A 70 5.30 -22.90 -14.20
N ARG A 71 5.62 -23.24 -12.94
CA ARG A 71 4.92 -22.77 -11.75
C ARG A 71 5.87 -22.13 -10.76
N ALA A 72 5.41 -21.06 -10.11
CA ALA A 72 6.16 -20.33 -9.09
C ALA A 72 5.23 -19.80 -7.99
N HIS A 73 5.77 -19.58 -6.79
CA HIS A 73 5.02 -18.98 -5.68
C HIS A 73 4.77 -17.48 -5.86
N GLU A 74 5.56 -16.85 -6.73
CA GLU A 74 5.50 -15.42 -7.03
C GLU A 74 5.40 -15.26 -8.55
N ASN A 75 4.49 -14.39 -8.97
CA ASN A 75 4.25 -14.04 -10.36
C ASN A 75 4.74 -12.62 -10.60
N HIS A 76 5.71 -12.48 -11.51
CA HIS A 76 6.32 -11.21 -11.93
C HIS A 76 6.01 -10.88 -13.40
N ASN A 77 5.13 -11.65 -14.05
CA ASN A 77 4.89 -11.61 -15.49
C ASN A 77 3.95 -10.46 -15.88
N PHE A 78 4.24 -9.26 -15.40
CA PHE A 78 3.51 -8.05 -15.72
C PHE A 78 4.38 -6.81 -15.44
N ILE A 79 4.14 -5.75 -16.21
CA ILE A 79 4.79 -4.47 -16.03
C ILE A 79 3.80 -3.53 -15.35
N LEU A 80 4.13 -3.11 -14.12
CA LEU A 80 3.31 -2.18 -13.36
C LEU A 80 3.45 -0.75 -13.91
N GLN A 81 2.34 -0.06 -14.15
CA GLN A 81 2.33 1.34 -14.59
C GLN A 81 1.83 2.29 -13.51
N SER A 82 0.72 1.95 -12.85
CA SER A 82 0.22 2.76 -11.74
C SER A 82 -0.52 1.94 -10.69
N VAL A 83 -0.46 2.42 -9.46
CA VAL A 83 -1.22 1.92 -8.31
C VAL A 83 -1.93 3.11 -7.68
N GLN A 84 -3.24 2.99 -7.50
CA GLN A 84 -4.08 4.04 -6.91
C GLN A 84 -4.81 3.46 -5.70
N TYR A 85 -4.75 4.18 -4.58
CA TYR A 85 -5.47 3.84 -3.35
C TYR A 85 -6.70 4.71 -3.22
N ALA A 86 -7.85 4.08 -3.00
CA ALA A 86 -9.06 4.77 -2.60
C ALA A 86 -9.30 4.53 -1.11
N ARG A 87 -9.24 5.62 -0.33
CA ARG A 87 -9.66 5.68 1.07
C ARG A 87 -10.65 6.82 1.22
N GLN A 88 -11.81 6.52 1.80
CA GLN A 88 -12.88 7.49 1.95
C GLN A 88 -13.53 7.26 3.31
N GLU A 89 -13.75 8.33 4.07
CA GLU A 89 -14.55 8.27 5.29
C GLU A 89 -16.03 8.07 4.93
N ARG A 90 -16.72 7.23 5.69
CA ARG A 90 -18.16 7.07 5.59
C ARG A 90 -18.82 8.24 6.32
N VAL A 91 -19.25 9.21 5.53
CA VAL A 91 -19.91 10.42 6.03
C VAL A 91 -21.39 10.45 5.67
N GLN A 92 -22.22 10.97 6.56
CA GLN A 92 -23.59 11.37 6.26
C GLN A 92 -23.77 12.82 6.64
N ILE A 93 -24.09 13.65 5.65
CA ILE A 93 -24.36 15.06 5.83
C ILE A 93 -25.88 15.25 5.85
N GLN A 94 -26.41 15.79 6.95
CA GLN A 94 -27.81 16.18 7.07
C GLN A 94 -27.90 17.70 6.97
N GLN A 95 -28.57 18.19 5.92
CA GLN A 95 -28.81 19.62 5.74
C GLN A 95 -30.08 20.02 6.48
N THR A 96 -29.96 20.96 7.42
CA THR A 96 -31.11 21.53 8.13
C THR A 96 -31.40 22.94 7.63
N PHE A 97 -32.53 23.53 8.04
CA PHE A 97 -32.88 24.92 7.72
C PHE A 97 -31.99 25.87 8.54
N GLY A 98 -30.76 26.11 8.07
CA GLY A 98 -29.78 26.99 8.71
C GLY A 98 -28.38 26.45 8.49
N ASP A 99 -28.05 25.38 9.20
CA ASP A 99 -26.71 24.77 9.19
C ASP A 99 -26.76 23.30 8.73
N PHE A 100 -25.59 22.75 8.39
CA PHE A 100 -25.43 21.33 8.08
C PHE A 100 -24.76 20.59 9.25
N TYR A 101 -25.20 19.37 9.51
CA TYR A 101 -24.58 18.46 10.46
C TYR A 101 -23.92 17.30 9.71
N THR A 102 -22.70 16.94 10.08
CA THR A 102 -21.96 15.82 9.47
C THR A 102 -21.72 14.73 10.50
N PHE A 103 -22.20 13.51 10.22
CA PHE A 103 -21.93 12.31 11.00
C PHE A 103 -20.84 11.49 10.31
N PHE A 104 -19.80 11.13 11.06
CA PHE A 104 -18.72 10.25 10.61
C PHE A 104 -18.96 8.84 11.20
N PHE A 105 -18.95 7.82 10.35
CA PHE A 105 -19.19 6.42 10.73
C PHE A 105 -17.96 5.52 10.58
N GLY A 106 -16.79 6.12 10.35
CA GLY A 106 -15.51 5.44 10.12
C GLY A 106 -15.22 5.20 8.64
N GLU A 107 -14.14 4.49 8.36
CA GLU A 107 -13.60 4.35 7.01
C GLU A 107 -14.43 3.39 6.13
N ASN A 108 -14.67 3.75 4.88
CA ASN A 108 -15.17 2.82 3.88
C ASN A 108 -14.11 1.76 3.57
N PRO A 109 -14.50 0.53 3.17
CA PRO A 109 -13.55 -0.50 2.79
C PRO A 109 -12.59 0.01 1.70
N SER A 110 -11.29 0.00 2.01
CA SER A 110 -10.28 0.50 1.10
C SER A 110 -10.13 -0.45 -0.10
N THR A 111 -10.05 0.13 -1.29
CA THR A 111 -9.74 -0.59 -2.52
C THR A 111 -8.45 -0.05 -3.13
N VAL A 112 -7.73 -0.94 -3.80
CA VAL A 112 -6.57 -0.57 -4.61
C VAL A 112 -6.85 -0.91 -6.06
N SER A 113 -6.64 0.07 -6.93
CA SER A 113 -6.74 -0.05 -8.37
C SER A 113 -5.34 -0.12 -8.95
N VAL A 114 -5.04 -1.22 -9.63
CA VAL A 114 -3.73 -1.48 -10.23
C VAL A 114 -3.91 -1.51 -11.74
N SER A 115 -3.00 -0.85 -12.46
CA SER A 115 -2.93 -0.91 -13.92
C SER A 115 -1.51 -1.14 -14.41
N GLY A 116 -1.42 -1.85 -15.52
CA GLY A 116 -0.13 -2.22 -16.11
C GLY A 116 -0.27 -2.79 -17.51
N ILE A 117 0.81 -3.40 -17.99
CA ILE A 117 0.88 -4.05 -19.31
C ILE A 117 1.28 -5.51 -19.12
N LEU A 118 0.64 -6.39 -19.89
CA LEU A 118 0.99 -7.80 -20.07
C LEU A 118 1.57 -7.99 -21.46
N CYS A 119 2.67 -8.74 -21.57
CA CYS A 119 3.19 -9.17 -22.86
C CYS A 119 2.37 -10.35 -23.40
N ASN A 120 2.11 -10.34 -24.70
CA ASN A 120 1.39 -11.38 -25.41
C ASN A 120 2.10 -11.70 -26.74
N THR A 121 3.34 -12.18 -26.63
CA THR A 121 4.15 -12.65 -27.76
C THR A 121 4.18 -14.19 -27.78
N THR A 122 4.78 -14.78 -28.82
CA THR A 122 4.97 -16.24 -28.91
C THR A 122 5.82 -16.78 -27.77
N ASP A 123 6.80 -16.01 -27.34
CA ASP A 123 7.76 -16.41 -26.30
C ASP A 123 7.24 -16.07 -24.90
N PHE A 124 6.45 -14.99 -24.78
CA PHE A 124 5.91 -14.49 -23.51
C PHE A 124 4.39 -14.39 -23.58
N ASN A 125 3.71 -15.43 -23.11
CA ASN A 125 2.26 -15.51 -23.08
C ASN A 125 1.65 -15.09 -21.73
N TRP A 126 2.13 -13.97 -21.20
CA TRP A 126 1.77 -13.51 -19.84
C TRP A 126 0.29 -13.22 -19.69
N LYS A 127 -0.35 -12.72 -20.76
CA LYS A 127 -1.80 -12.46 -20.79
C LYS A 127 -2.62 -13.69 -20.44
N ASN A 128 -2.38 -14.82 -21.12
CA ASN A 128 -3.16 -16.03 -20.90
C ASN A 128 -2.85 -16.67 -19.55
N GLU A 129 -1.60 -16.61 -19.09
CA GLU A 129 -1.21 -17.05 -17.74
C GLU A 129 -1.90 -16.25 -16.65
N PHE A 130 -1.94 -14.93 -16.79
CA PHE A 130 -2.58 -14.05 -15.84
C PHE A 130 -4.09 -14.32 -15.74
N LEU A 131 -4.78 -14.43 -16.89
CA LEU A 131 -6.21 -14.77 -16.93
C LEU A 131 -6.49 -16.15 -16.32
N ARG A 132 -5.65 -17.15 -16.62
CA ARG A 132 -5.78 -18.48 -16.02
C ARG A 132 -5.57 -18.45 -14.51
N ASN A 133 -4.57 -17.74 -14.02
CA ASN A 133 -4.33 -17.55 -12.59
C ASN A 133 -5.53 -16.84 -11.92
N TYR A 134 -6.14 -15.88 -12.61
CA TYR A 134 -7.32 -15.19 -12.10
C TYR A 134 -8.51 -16.14 -11.95
N ASP A 135 -8.82 -16.91 -12.99
CA ASP A 135 -9.97 -17.81 -13.00
C ASP A 135 -9.83 -18.98 -12.02
N GLU A 136 -8.63 -19.55 -11.90
CA GLU A 136 -8.38 -20.69 -11.00
C GLU A 136 -8.16 -20.27 -9.53
N TYR A 137 -7.42 -19.19 -9.28
CA TYR A 137 -6.93 -18.87 -7.93
C TYR A 137 -7.34 -17.47 -7.44
N MET A 138 -7.07 -16.40 -8.20
CA MET A 138 -7.14 -15.03 -7.66
C MET A 138 -8.56 -14.45 -7.56
N ARG A 139 -9.56 -15.04 -8.24
CA ARG A 139 -10.95 -14.59 -8.18
C ARG A 139 -11.46 -14.59 -6.74
N GLY A 140 -12.10 -13.50 -6.31
CA GLY A 140 -12.58 -13.35 -4.93
C GLY A 140 -13.39 -14.53 -4.39
N THR A 141 -14.29 -15.12 -5.21
CA THR A 141 -15.05 -16.32 -4.82
C THR A 141 -14.15 -17.53 -4.58
N LYS A 142 -13.15 -17.76 -5.44
CA LYS A 142 -12.18 -18.85 -5.32
C LYS A 142 -11.27 -18.67 -4.11
N CYS A 143 -10.84 -17.44 -3.83
CA CYS A 143 -10.06 -17.13 -2.64
C CYS A 143 -10.83 -17.44 -1.35
N VAL A 144 -12.13 -17.14 -1.30
CA VAL A 144 -12.97 -17.46 -0.13
C VAL A 144 -13.19 -18.98 0.00
N GLU A 145 -13.48 -19.67 -1.10
CA GLU A 145 -13.65 -21.14 -1.13
C GLU A 145 -12.40 -21.88 -0.61
N THR A 146 -11.23 -21.45 -1.06
CA THR A 146 -9.94 -22.07 -0.72
C THR A 146 -9.29 -21.49 0.53
N ARG A 147 -9.90 -20.47 1.15
CA ARG A 147 -9.35 -19.72 2.29
C ARG A 147 -7.94 -19.19 2.00
N THR A 148 -7.74 -18.62 0.82
CA THR A 148 -6.49 -17.98 0.40
C THR A 148 -6.66 -16.47 0.28
N ARG A 149 -5.55 -15.74 0.39
CA ARG A 149 -5.49 -14.30 0.14
C ARG A 149 -4.40 -13.97 -0.86
N VAL A 150 -4.61 -12.89 -1.60
CA VAL A 150 -3.66 -12.37 -2.58
C VAL A 150 -2.78 -11.34 -1.90
N TYR A 151 -1.47 -11.49 -2.09
CA TYR A 151 -0.44 -10.55 -1.68
C TYR A 151 0.09 -9.87 -2.92
N PHE A 152 -0.09 -8.57 -2.99
CA PHE A 152 0.45 -7.72 -4.04
C PHE A 152 1.57 -6.87 -3.45
N GLY A 153 2.80 -7.18 -3.82
CA GLY A 153 3.97 -6.42 -3.43
C GLY A 153 4.43 -5.51 -4.55
N PHE A 154 4.71 -4.27 -4.22
CA PHE A 154 5.38 -3.34 -5.13
C PHE A 154 6.17 -2.34 -4.30
N ASP A 155 7.36 -1.99 -4.77
CA ASP A 155 8.26 -1.12 -4.01
C ASP A 155 8.49 -1.61 -2.56
N ASP A 156 8.36 -0.76 -1.54
CA ASP A 156 8.43 -1.18 -0.12
C ASP A 156 7.04 -1.53 0.46
N VAL A 157 6.02 -1.69 -0.36
CA VAL A 157 4.65 -1.86 0.11
C VAL A 157 4.13 -3.24 -0.24
N VAL A 158 3.51 -3.89 0.74
CA VAL A 158 2.76 -5.14 0.53
C VAL A 158 1.30 -4.91 0.89
N VAL A 159 0.43 -5.20 -0.06
CA VAL A 159 -1.02 -5.11 0.08
C VAL A 159 -1.60 -6.51 0.08
N GLU A 160 -2.40 -6.83 1.09
CA GLU A 160 -3.09 -8.10 1.21
C GLU A 160 -4.59 -7.91 0.94
N GLY A 161 -5.19 -8.77 0.13
CA GLY A 161 -6.60 -8.59 -0.23
C GLY A 161 -7.23 -9.67 -1.10
N TYR A 162 -8.37 -9.30 -1.68
CA TYR A 162 -9.14 -10.11 -2.62
C TYR A 162 -9.38 -9.34 -3.91
N VAL A 163 -9.05 -9.93 -5.05
CA VAL A 163 -9.29 -9.31 -6.35
C VAL A 163 -10.79 -9.36 -6.66
N LEU A 164 -11.40 -8.19 -6.84
CA LEU A 164 -12.82 -8.02 -7.10
C LEU A 164 -13.15 -8.08 -8.60
N SER A 165 -12.31 -7.45 -9.41
CA SER A 165 -12.52 -7.36 -10.86
C SER A 165 -11.20 -7.26 -11.59
N VAL A 166 -11.11 -7.88 -12.77
CA VAL A 166 -9.99 -7.78 -13.71
C VAL A 166 -10.54 -7.35 -15.08
N SER A 167 -9.84 -6.45 -15.75
CA SER A 167 -10.13 -6.01 -17.13
C SER A 167 -8.85 -6.12 -17.96
N VAL A 168 -8.97 -6.71 -19.16
CA VAL A 168 -7.86 -6.90 -20.11
C VAL A 168 -8.40 -6.57 -21.52
N PRO A 169 -8.47 -5.29 -21.90
CA PRO A 169 -9.00 -4.91 -23.21
C PRO A 169 -8.03 -5.28 -24.34
N TYR A 170 -8.59 -5.65 -25.48
CA TYR A 170 -7.83 -5.91 -26.71
C TYR A 170 -7.83 -4.68 -27.60
N GLN A 171 -6.64 -4.25 -28.01
CA GLN A 171 -6.45 -3.13 -28.92
C GLN A 171 -5.67 -3.60 -30.15
N SER A 172 -6.13 -3.21 -31.33
CA SER A 172 -5.46 -3.58 -32.60
C SER A 172 -4.17 -2.80 -32.83
N GLU A 173 -3.99 -1.65 -32.18
CA GLU A 173 -2.82 -0.78 -32.33
C GLU A 173 -1.53 -1.44 -31.79
N ALA A 174 -1.64 -2.15 -30.66
CA ALA A 174 -0.51 -2.81 -30.00
C ALA A 174 -0.88 -4.24 -29.55
N PRO A 175 -0.96 -5.22 -30.48
CA PRO A 175 -1.45 -6.56 -30.17
C PRO A 175 -0.55 -7.36 -29.20
N TYR A 176 0.73 -6.98 -29.10
CA TYR A 176 1.72 -7.65 -28.25
C TYR A 176 1.80 -7.10 -26.83
N LEU A 177 1.30 -5.88 -26.60
CA LEU A 177 1.30 -5.20 -25.31
C LEU A 177 -0.14 -4.98 -24.88
N VAL A 178 -0.63 -5.85 -24.02
CA VAL A 178 -2.03 -5.86 -23.62
C VAL A 178 -2.15 -5.13 -22.29
N PRO A 179 -2.80 -3.94 -22.23
CA PRO A 179 -3.03 -3.28 -20.97
C PRO A 179 -3.94 -4.14 -20.10
N PHE A 180 -3.70 -4.14 -18.79
CA PHE A 180 -4.56 -4.79 -17.81
C PHE A 180 -4.82 -3.86 -16.64
N SER A 181 -5.97 -4.04 -16.01
CA SER A 181 -6.27 -3.41 -14.73
C SER A 181 -7.03 -4.36 -13.84
N PHE A 182 -6.83 -4.24 -12.53
CA PHE A 182 -7.63 -4.94 -11.55
C PHE A 182 -7.91 -4.07 -10.33
N ASN A 183 -9.04 -4.34 -9.69
CA ASN A 183 -9.41 -3.74 -8.42
C ASN A 183 -9.36 -4.82 -7.34
N MET A 184 -8.68 -4.52 -6.24
CA MET A 184 -8.56 -5.42 -5.10
C MET A 184 -9.12 -4.75 -3.84
N LEU A 185 -9.91 -5.51 -3.09
CA LEU A 185 -10.34 -5.14 -1.75
C LEU A 185 -9.16 -5.34 -0.78
N VAL A 186 -8.74 -4.27 -0.11
CA VAL A 186 -7.61 -4.30 0.82
C VAL A 186 -8.08 -4.77 2.19
N THR A 187 -7.37 -5.74 2.75
CA THR A 187 -7.59 -6.25 4.11
C THR A 187 -6.46 -5.89 5.06
N ASN A 188 -5.22 -5.84 4.55
CA ASN A 188 -4.06 -5.40 5.29
C ASN A 188 -3.12 -4.62 4.36
N TYR A 189 -2.45 -3.63 4.92
CA TYR A 189 -1.48 -2.79 4.27
C TYR A 189 -0.24 -2.74 5.15
N THR A 190 0.92 -3.13 4.60
CA THR A 190 2.19 -3.12 5.32
C THR A 190 3.22 -2.34 4.52
N ASP A 191 3.83 -1.35 5.17
CA ASP A 191 4.95 -0.58 4.65
C ASP A 191 6.26 -1.12 5.26
N LEU A 192 7.12 -1.65 4.41
CA LEU A 192 8.41 -2.25 4.78
C LEU A 192 9.48 -1.18 5.05
N SER A 193 9.31 0.04 4.55
CA SER A 193 10.32 1.11 4.67
C SER A 193 10.58 1.52 6.12
N GLN A 194 9.52 1.54 6.94
CA GLN A 194 9.60 1.92 8.35
C GLN A 194 10.36 0.87 9.17
N THR A 195 10.20 -0.40 8.81
CA THR A 195 10.81 -1.54 9.52
C THR A 195 12.33 -1.56 9.32
N MET A 196 12.82 -1.15 8.15
CA MET A 196 14.26 -1.12 7.84
C MET A 196 15.00 0.09 8.45
N SER A 197 14.30 1.17 8.80
CA SER A 197 14.93 2.42 9.27
C SER A 197 15.52 2.33 10.69
N SER A 198 14.97 1.47 11.57
CA SER A 198 15.39 1.38 12.97
C SER A 198 16.78 0.75 13.14
N SER A 199 17.15 -0.20 12.29
CA SER A 199 18.46 -0.86 12.34
C SER A 199 19.61 0.00 11.79
N TYR A 200 19.34 0.91 10.85
CA TYR A 200 20.39 1.76 10.26
C TYR A 200 20.76 2.96 11.15
N VAL A 201 19.82 3.52 11.91
CA VAL A 201 20.10 4.64 12.83
C VAL A 201 20.96 4.19 14.01
N THR A 202 20.70 3.01 14.56
CA THR A 202 21.49 2.46 15.68
C THR A 202 22.94 2.21 15.28
N ALA A 203 23.17 1.68 14.06
CA ALA A 203 24.53 1.42 13.56
C ALA A 203 25.38 2.70 13.40
N LEU A 204 24.76 3.84 13.06
CA LEU A 204 25.46 5.12 12.92
C LEU A 204 25.70 5.81 14.28
N GLU A 205 24.78 5.64 15.23
CA GLU A 205 24.97 6.14 16.60
C GLU A 205 26.03 5.34 17.36
N ASP A 206 26.09 4.03 17.17
CA ASP A 206 27.15 3.17 17.73
C ASP A 206 28.53 3.51 17.15
N THR A 207 28.61 3.91 15.87
CA THR A 207 29.89 4.33 15.29
C THR A 207 30.35 5.70 15.80
N ARG A 208 29.42 6.62 16.08
CA ARG A 208 29.72 7.96 16.62
C ARG A 208 30.10 7.95 18.10
N THR A 209 29.47 7.09 18.90
CA THR A 209 29.84 6.96 20.33
C THR A 209 31.13 6.18 20.51
N ASN A 210 31.43 5.21 19.65
CA ASN A 210 32.68 4.46 19.73
C ASN A 210 33.89 5.27 19.24
N SER A 211 33.79 6.12 18.21
CA SER A 211 34.95 6.94 17.78
C SER A 211 35.31 8.06 18.77
N ALA A 212 34.35 8.56 19.54
CA ALA A 212 34.60 9.51 20.64
C ALA A 212 35.29 8.84 21.85
N LYS A 213 35.16 7.51 22.00
CA LYS A 213 35.77 6.76 23.10
C LYS A 213 37.18 6.28 22.77
N THR A 214 37.46 5.90 21.52
CA THR A 214 38.80 5.42 21.11
C THR A 214 39.85 6.53 21.01
N HIS A 215 39.47 7.82 20.97
CA HIS A 215 40.44 8.91 20.86
C HIS A 215 40.87 9.53 22.20
N VAL A 216 40.30 9.09 23.33
CA VAL A 216 40.66 9.58 24.68
C VAL A 216 41.59 8.61 25.42
N GLU A 217 41.71 7.35 24.99
CA GLU A 217 42.49 6.33 25.72
C GLU A 217 43.98 6.25 25.33
N TYR A 218 44.44 7.00 24.32
CA TYR A 218 45.85 7.00 23.90
C TYR A 218 46.73 8.09 24.54
N LEU A 219 46.21 8.89 25.49
CA LEU A 219 47.00 9.95 26.15
C LEU A 219 47.30 9.72 27.62
N THR A 220 46.87 8.60 28.22
CA THR A 220 47.19 8.25 29.60
C THR A 220 47.49 6.76 29.72
N GLY A 221 48.67 6.33 29.27
CA GLY A 221 49.09 4.93 29.36
C GLY A 221 50.55 4.69 29.00
N ALA A 222 51.44 5.59 29.39
CA ALA A 222 52.87 5.35 29.34
C ALA A 222 53.30 4.65 30.64
N ALA A 223 53.56 3.35 30.58
CA ALA A 223 54.68 2.64 31.22
C ALA A 223 54.40 1.13 31.36
N ALA A 224 55.43 0.33 31.00
CA ALA A 224 55.59 -1.12 31.23
C ALA A 224 54.63 -2.01 30.41
N GLU A 225 55.03 -3.11 29.79
CA GLU A 225 56.24 -3.93 29.87
C GLU A 225 56.33 -4.76 28.58
N SER A 226 57.55 -5.15 28.23
CA SER A 226 57.93 -5.95 27.08
C SER A 226 57.41 -7.39 27.18
N ASP A 227 56.71 -7.88 26.16
CA ASP A 227 56.67 -9.31 25.86
C ASP A 227 56.65 -9.56 24.36
N LEU A 228 57.80 -10.05 23.88
CA LEU A 228 58.04 -10.54 22.53
C LEU A 228 57.34 -11.89 22.38
N VAL A 229 56.34 -11.98 21.51
CA VAL A 229 55.76 -13.26 21.09
C VAL A 229 56.20 -13.58 19.66
N ASP A 230 56.89 -14.71 19.56
CA ASP A 230 57.54 -15.32 18.40
C ASP A 230 56.63 -15.48 17.16
N PHE A 231 57.04 -14.88 16.04
CA PHE A 231 56.37 -14.95 14.75
C PHE A 231 56.79 -16.15 13.86
N ASN A 232 57.52 -17.13 14.38
CA ASN A 232 58.23 -18.13 13.57
C ASN A 232 57.64 -19.57 13.55
N ARG A 233 56.35 -19.76 13.83
CA ARG A 233 55.75 -21.12 13.93
C ARG A 233 54.73 -21.54 12.86
N LEU A 234 54.69 -20.88 11.70
CA LEU A 234 53.74 -21.23 10.61
C LEU A 234 54.42 -21.39 9.23
N ARG A 235 55.50 -22.16 9.17
CA ARG A 235 55.97 -22.78 7.92
C ARG A 235 56.09 -24.29 8.11
N GLY A 236 55.23 -25.04 7.44
CA GLY A 236 55.44 -26.47 7.21
C GLY A 236 54.15 -27.26 7.26
N SER A 237 53.55 -27.52 6.09
CA SER A 237 52.98 -28.82 5.71
C SER A 237 52.13 -28.66 4.45
N TRP A 238 52.79 -28.53 3.30
CA TRP A 238 52.18 -28.86 2.01
C TRP A 238 52.28 -30.36 1.83
N GLY A 239 51.25 -31.06 2.32
CA GLY A 239 51.11 -32.52 2.24
C GLY A 239 50.31 -32.91 1.00
N MET A 240 51.03 -33.48 0.04
CA MET A 240 50.58 -34.15 -1.17
C MET A 240 49.83 -35.45 -0.82
N LEU A 241 48.57 -35.60 -1.28
CA LEU A 241 47.79 -36.85 -1.29
C LEU A 241 46.87 -36.78 -2.53
N ASP A 242 47.30 -37.34 -3.66
CA ASP A 242 47.19 -38.75 -4.10
C ASP A 242 45.82 -39.07 -4.69
N ALA A 243 45.88 -39.50 -5.95
CA ALA A 243 44.77 -39.71 -6.85
C ALA A 243 44.45 -41.20 -6.90
N GLY A 244 43.16 -41.54 -6.78
CA GLY A 244 42.66 -42.85 -7.20
C GLY A 244 41.90 -43.61 -6.14
N LYS A 245 40.57 -43.45 -6.12
CA LYS A 245 39.67 -44.56 -5.76
C LYS A 245 38.29 -44.35 -6.36
N ALA A 246 37.85 -45.37 -7.09
CA ALA A 246 36.55 -45.46 -7.75
C ALA A 246 35.39 -45.59 -6.73
N PRO A 247 34.16 -45.19 -7.10
CA PRO A 247 33.00 -45.21 -6.22
C PRO A 247 32.37 -46.61 -6.16
N GLY A 248 32.32 -47.19 -4.96
CA GLY A 248 31.57 -48.40 -4.65
C GLY A 248 30.78 -48.19 -3.37
N ASP A 249 29.46 -48.31 -3.50
CA ASP A 249 28.43 -48.61 -2.52
C ASP A 249 28.72 -48.37 -1.02
N VAL A 250 28.02 -47.38 -0.45
CA VAL A 250 27.80 -47.29 1.00
C VAL A 250 26.31 -47.15 1.27
N LEU A 251 25.68 -48.31 1.49
CA LEU A 251 24.47 -48.49 2.29
C LEU A 251 24.85 -48.26 3.76
N LEU A 252 24.27 -47.25 4.42
CA LEU A 252 24.18 -47.22 5.88
C LEU A 252 22.82 -46.70 6.34
N ASP A 253 22.31 -47.49 7.28
CA ASP A 253 21.01 -47.53 7.92
C ASP A 253 21.01 -46.68 9.21
N ALA A 254 19.79 -46.41 9.70
CA ALA A 254 19.39 -46.11 11.08
C ALA A 254 19.86 -44.80 11.79
N SER A 255 18.86 -43.93 12.06
CA SER A 255 18.39 -43.37 13.37
C SER A 255 19.42 -42.94 14.46
N PRO A 256 19.14 -41.90 15.31
CA PRO A 256 17.86 -41.75 16.01
C PRO A 256 17.30 -40.33 16.17
N ALA A 257 16.00 -40.33 16.49
CA ALA A 257 15.20 -39.20 16.94
C ALA A 257 15.82 -38.49 18.16
N VAL A 258 15.89 -37.16 18.08
CA VAL A 258 16.12 -36.28 19.23
C VAL A 258 14.85 -35.45 19.43
N GLY A 259 14.12 -35.80 20.48
CA GLY A 259 13.03 -34.99 21.00
C GLY A 259 13.58 -33.79 21.75
N VAL A 260 13.01 -32.61 21.48
CA VAL A 260 13.14 -31.44 22.35
C VAL A 260 11.74 -31.00 22.73
N SER A 261 11.31 -31.46 23.90
CA SER A 261 10.17 -30.93 24.66
C SER A 261 10.66 -29.77 25.51
N GLY A 262 10.03 -28.59 25.41
CA GLY A 262 10.34 -27.50 26.32
C GLY A 262 9.61 -26.18 26.02
N LEU A 263 8.50 -25.98 26.74
CA LEU A 263 8.13 -24.74 27.43
C LEU A 263 8.00 -23.44 26.60
N ASN A 264 6.75 -22.96 26.43
CA ASN A 264 6.20 -21.94 27.34
C ASN A 264 4.84 -21.42 26.85
N ASN A 265 3.83 -21.63 27.71
CA ASN A 265 2.55 -20.95 27.67
C ASN A 265 2.77 -19.43 27.75
N LYS A 266 2.30 -18.69 26.75
CA LYS A 266 1.95 -17.27 26.91
C LYS A 266 0.44 -17.14 26.73
N GLU A 267 -0.24 -17.07 27.86
CA GLU A 267 -1.61 -16.60 27.96
C GLU A 267 -1.72 -15.23 27.29
N LYS A 268 -2.48 -15.14 26.20
CA LYS A 268 -2.95 -13.86 25.69
C LYS A 268 -4.22 -13.51 26.48
N LEU A 269 -4.07 -12.63 27.46
CA LEU A 269 -5.19 -11.88 28.04
C LEU A 269 -5.85 -11.06 26.92
N TYR A 270 -7.09 -11.38 26.59
CA TYR A 270 -7.95 -10.49 25.83
C TYR A 270 -8.43 -9.38 26.76
N LEU A 271 -7.85 -8.18 26.63
CA LEU A 271 -8.45 -6.97 27.17
C LEU A 271 -9.59 -6.56 26.24
N THR A 272 -10.82 -6.67 26.72
CA THR A 272 -11.97 -6.02 26.11
C THR A 272 -11.85 -4.52 26.34
N PRO A 273 -11.96 -3.66 25.32
CA PRO A 273 -12.02 -2.22 25.54
C PRO A 273 -13.41 -1.88 26.11
N SER A 274 -13.49 -1.80 27.45
CA SER A 274 -14.62 -1.20 28.14
C SER A 274 -14.58 0.31 27.92
N GLU A 275 -15.56 0.80 27.17
CA GLU A 275 -16.16 2.13 27.17
C GLU A 275 -15.51 3.16 28.14
N ALA A 276 -14.62 4.01 27.61
CA ALA A 276 -14.26 5.25 28.26
C ALA A 276 -15.31 6.32 27.92
N MET A 277 -16.41 6.34 28.68
CA MET A 277 -17.38 7.43 28.65
C MET A 277 -16.86 8.58 29.51
N VAL A 278 -16.33 9.62 28.87
CA VAL A 278 -15.96 10.87 29.54
C VAL A 278 -17.24 11.66 29.83
N LYS A 279 -17.61 11.75 31.11
CA LYS A 279 -18.62 12.69 31.59
C LYS A 279 -17.95 14.04 31.85
N ILE A 280 -18.40 15.06 31.14
CA ILE A 280 -18.12 16.45 31.48
C ILE A 280 -19.46 17.04 31.91
N ASP A 281 -19.61 17.22 33.22
CA ASP A 281 -20.68 18.03 33.80
C ASP A 281 -20.35 19.50 33.53
N VAL A 282 -21.27 20.22 32.91
CA VAL A 282 -21.27 21.69 32.94
C VAL A 282 -22.69 22.16 33.22
N ASP A 283 -22.89 22.55 34.47
CA ASP A 283 -23.93 23.47 34.88
C ASP A 283 -23.70 24.85 34.24
N SER A 284 -24.81 25.50 33.92
CA SER A 284 -25.08 26.94 34.05
C SER A 284 -25.63 27.64 32.80
N GLN A 285 -26.93 27.90 32.93
CA GLN A 285 -27.72 29.00 32.38
C GLN A 285 -26.92 30.28 32.09
N VAL A 286 -26.92 30.74 30.83
CA VAL A 286 -26.78 32.17 30.51
C VAL A 286 -27.72 32.56 29.37
N GLN A 287 -28.77 33.30 29.74
CA GLN A 287 -29.59 34.10 28.83
C GLN A 287 -28.75 35.24 28.23
N GLN A 288 -28.73 35.42 26.91
CA GLN A 288 -28.60 36.74 26.26
C GLN A 288 -29.33 36.69 24.91
N LYS A 289 -30.48 37.37 24.74
CA LYS A 289 -30.69 38.80 24.53
C LYS A 289 -30.30 39.22 23.11
N GLY A 290 -31.33 39.32 22.27
CA GLY A 290 -31.23 39.71 20.87
C GLY A 290 -30.81 41.16 20.66
N VAL A 291 -30.21 41.40 19.50
CA VAL A 291 -30.05 42.73 18.92
C VAL A 291 -30.33 42.62 17.42
N ASP A 292 -31.47 43.17 17.02
CA ASP A 292 -31.83 43.47 15.64
C ASP A 292 -30.84 44.47 15.03
N ARG A 293 -30.39 44.20 13.81
CA ARG A 293 -29.85 45.24 12.90
C ARG A 293 -30.33 45.01 11.47
N THR A 294 -31.46 45.63 11.17
CA THR A 294 -31.84 46.08 9.83
C THR A 294 -31.06 47.34 9.45
N THR A 295 -30.75 47.46 8.15
CA THR A 295 -30.89 48.67 7.31
C THR A 295 -29.65 49.04 6.47
N ALA A 296 -29.80 48.76 5.16
CA ALA A 296 -29.51 49.56 3.95
C ALA A 296 -28.14 50.25 3.72
N LEU A 297 -27.59 50.06 2.50
CA LEU A 297 -27.18 51.13 1.57
C LEU A 297 -26.71 50.45 0.25
N LEU A 298 -27.52 50.48 -0.83
CA LEU A 298 -27.60 51.50 -1.90
C LEU A 298 -26.64 51.26 -3.09
N ALA A 299 -27.29 51.06 -4.23
CA ALA A 299 -26.83 50.93 -5.60
C ALA A 299 -25.70 51.87 -6.06
N ARG A 300 -24.89 51.39 -7.01
CA ARG A 300 -24.23 52.26 -8.00
C ARG A 300 -24.23 51.64 -9.39
N THR A 301 -24.79 52.42 -10.30
CA THR A 301 -24.95 52.25 -11.74
C THR A 301 -23.70 52.67 -12.53
N LYS A 302 -23.73 52.30 -13.82
CA LYS A 302 -23.10 52.89 -15.02
C LYS A 302 -21.86 52.21 -15.63
N ASP A 303 -22.13 51.60 -16.78
CA ASP A 303 -21.65 51.97 -18.12
C ASP A 303 -20.15 52.25 -18.32
N SER A 304 -19.52 51.46 -19.17
CA SER A 304 -18.81 52.03 -20.33
C SER A 304 -18.54 50.97 -21.41
N SER A 305 -18.97 51.34 -22.60
CA SER A 305 -18.67 50.78 -23.91
C SER A 305 -17.23 51.06 -24.34
N SER A 306 -16.57 50.10 -25.00
CA SER A 306 -15.61 50.43 -26.06
C SER A 306 -15.45 49.28 -27.06
N SER A 307 -15.72 49.64 -28.30
CA SER A 307 -15.57 48.95 -29.57
C SER A 307 -14.13 48.64 -29.98
N PHE A 308 -13.90 47.49 -30.63
CA PHE A 308 -12.88 47.32 -31.67
C PHE A 308 -13.35 46.29 -32.72
N PRO A 309 -13.34 46.61 -34.03
CA PRO A 309 -13.54 45.64 -35.08
C PRO A 309 -12.21 45.29 -35.76
N LEU A 310 -11.90 44.00 -35.93
CA LEU A 310 -10.94 43.58 -36.95
C LEU A 310 -11.41 42.30 -37.65
N SER A 311 -11.56 42.47 -38.96
CA SER A 311 -11.84 41.49 -39.99
C SER A 311 -10.73 40.45 -40.14
N GLY A 312 -11.07 39.19 -40.47
CA GLY A 312 -10.05 38.18 -40.77
C GLY A 312 -10.56 36.80 -41.18
N ARG A 313 -11.44 36.77 -42.19
CA ARG A 313 -11.70 35.69 -43.17
C ARG A 313 -10.71 34.48 -43.17
N SER A 314 -11.23 33.26 -43.00
CA SER A 314 -10.91 32.10 -43.85
C SER A 314 -11.80 30.89 -43.52
N ASP A 315 -12.73 30.65 -44.46
CA ASP A 315 -13.24 29.40 -45.00
C ASP A 315 -12.73 28.06 -44.42
N ALA A 316 -13.70 27.19 -44.10
CA ALA A 316 -13.93 25.88 -44.74
C ALA A 316 -14.14 24.69 -43.77
N LEU A 317 -15.03 23.80 -44.21
CA LEU A 317 -15.27 22.41 -43.78
C LEU A 317 -16.26 22.25 -42.60
N ALA A 318 -17.56 22.12 -42.86
CA ALA A 318 -18.26 20.89 -43.25
C ALA A 318 -18.29 19.83 -42.13
N SER A 319 -19.42 19.74 -41.43
CA SER A 319 -19.96 18.47 -40.92
C SER A 319 -21.42 18.65 -40.55
N VAL A 320 -22.24 17.79 -41.15
CA VAL A 320 -23.68 17.67 -41.02
C VAL A 320 -23.98 16.83 -39.77
N GLU A 321 -24.58 17.43 -38.74
CA GLU A 321 -25.18 16.68 -37.64
C GLU A 321 -26.67 16.48 -37.93
N SER A 322 -27.00 15.34 -38.51
CA SER A 322 -28.37 14.85 -38.61
C SER A 322 -28.66 13.86 -37.49
N SER A 323 -29.51 14.33 -36.58
CA SER A 323 -30.39 13.62 -35.66
C SER A 323 -30.76 12.19 -36.07
N ILE A 324 -30.36 11.19 -35.28
CA ILE A 324 -31.02 9.88 -35.27
C ILE A 324 -31.47 9.56 -33.85
N ASN A 325 -32.77 9.74 -33.64
CA ASN A 325 -33.55 9.14 -32.56
C ASN A 325 -33.43 7.61 -32.64
N GLN A 326 -32.73 6.99 -31.70
CA GLN A 326 -32.82 5.55 -31.51
C GLN A 326 -33.74 5.23 -30.34
N LYS A 327 -34.92 4.74 -30.73
CA LYS A 327 -35.98 4.19 -29.88
C LYS A 327 -35.43 3.13 -28.93
N VAL A 328 -35.67 3.35 -27.64
CA VAL A 328 -35.64 2.36 -26.58
C VAL A 328 -36.78 1.37 -26.81
N ALA A 329 -36.44 0.12 -27.13
CA ALA A 329 -37.38 -1.00 -27.10
C ALA A 329 -37.20 -1.74 -25.76
N PHE A 330 -38.13 -1.50 -24.84
CA PHE A 330 -38.32 -2.29 -23.63
C PHE A 330 -38.83 -3.68 -24.03
N GLY A 331 -37.94 -4.68 -24.02
CA GLY A 331 -38.31 -6.09 -24.07
C GLY A 331 -38.64 -6.60 -22.66
N ALA A 332 -39.93 -6.77 -22.38
CA ALA A 332 -40.41 -7.47 -21.19
C ALA A 332 -40.13 -8.98 -21.35
N ALA A 333 -39.14 -9.49 -20.62
CA ALA A 333 -38.92 -10.93 -20.48
C ALA A 333 -39.71 -11.44 -19.26
N VAL A 334 -40.68 -12.28 -19.57
CA VAL A 334 -41.62 -12.95 -18.66
C VAL A 334 -40.88 -13.99 -17.81
N ILE A 335 -41.17 -13.94 -16.51
CA ILE A 335 -40.79 -14.93 -15.48
C ILE A 335 -41.49 -16.26 -15.79
N LYS A 336 -40.72 -17.34 -15.93
CA LYS A 336 -41.22 -18.72 -15.83
C LYS A 336 -40.23 -19.62 -15.10
N ASP A 337 -40.81 -20.39 -14.19
CA ASP A 337 -40.39 -21.69 -13.67
C ASP A 337 -39.28 -21.73 -12.61
N GLN A 338 -39.71 -21.59 -11.35
CA GLN A 338 -39.09 -22.29 -10.22
C GLN A 338 -39.54 -23.77 -10.22
N PRO A 339 -38.61 -24.75 -10.13
CA PRO A 339 -38.96 -26.11 -9.77
C PRO A 339 -39.11 -26.26 -8.25
N ALA A 340 -40.20 -26.90 -7.83
CA ALA A 340 -40.43 -27.33 -6.46
C ALA A 340 -39.35 -28.32 -6.01
N LEU A 341 -38.78 -28.10 -4.82
CA LEU A 341 -37.96 -29.09 -4.13
C LEU A 341 -38.84 -29.93 -3.17
N PRO A 342 -38.47 -31.21 -2.94
CA PRO A 342 -39.26 -32.21 -2.24
C PRO A 342 -39.39 -32.00 -0.72
#